data_AF-A0A9D7BN96-F1
#
_entry.id   AF-A0A9D7BN96-F1
#
_cell.length_a   1.000
_cell.length_b   1.000
_cell.length_c   1.000
_cell.angle_alpha   90.00
_cell.angle_beta   90.00
_cell.angle_gamma   90.00
#
_symmetry.space_group_name_H-M   'P 1'
#
loop_
_entity.id
_entity.type
_entity.pdbx_description
1 polymer ?
#
loop_
_entity_poly.entity_id
_entity_poly.type
_entity_poly.pdbx_seq_one_letter_code
_entity_poly.pdbx_strand_id
1 'polypeptide(L)'
;MSLKQPELQIILWRSTIAIDKMDKIGRDSVIAEMLSKNFKCFRSSCFGFDVEKTLDELKGAFANSETGQKGITEVENVMALTGENVPNLVFHQSVGSSNYYTGCIFEVVLDAVVYPDLKMGSLGGGGRYDDLARLLV
;
A
#
# COMPACT_ATOMS: atom_id res chain seq x y z
N MET A 1 4.81 23.28 12.57
CA MET A 1 6.29 23.26 12.45
C MET A 1 6.60 22.67 11.10
N SER A 2 7.01 23.49 10.12
CA SER A 2 7.23 23.03 8.75
C SER A 2 8.56 22.28 8.67
N LEU A 3 8.52 20.99 8.33
CA LEU A 3 9.72 20.16 8.17
C LEU A 3 10.46 20.57 6.89
N LYS A 4 11.79 20.54 6.92
CA LYS A 4 12.59 20.76 5.70
C LYS A 4 12.41 19.56 4.75
N GLN A 5 12.37 19.82 3.44
CA GLN A 5 12.20 18.78 2.39
C GLN A 5 13.06 17.51 2.55
N PRO A 6 14.36 17.57 2.90
CA PRO A 6 15.16 16.35 3.12
C PRO A 6 14.72 15.54 4.35
N GLU A 7 14.21 16.19 5.40
CA GLU A 7 13.70 15.50 6.58
C GLU A 7 12.38 14.78 6.26
N LEU A 8 11.52 15.40 5.46
CA LEU A 8 10.29 14.79 4.93
C LEU A 8 10.58 13.53 4.11
N GLN A 9 11.59 13.54 3.24
CA GLN A 9 11.97 12.38 2.43
C GLN A 9 12.45 11.20 3.28
N ILE A 10 13.28 11.47 4.30
CA ILE A 10 13.77 10.45 5.24
C ILE A 10 12.60 9.87 6.05
N ILE A 11 11.65 10.71 6.44
CA ILE A 11 10.44 10.31 7.17
C ILE A 11 9.57 9.41 6.27
N LEU A 12 9.29 9.82 5.03
CA LEU A 12 8.52 9.02 4.08
C LEU A 12 9.18 7.67 3.83
N TRP A 13 10.48 7.64 3.52
CA TRP A 13 11.24 6.40 3.33
C TRP A 13 11.21 5.46 4.55
N ARG A 14 11.30 6.00 5.76
CA ARG A 14 11.21 5.19 6.98
C ARG A 14 9.83 4.61 7.19
N SER A 15 8.80 5.35 6.79
CA SER A 15 7.42 4.87 6.88
C SER A 15 7.14 3.74 5.91
N THR A 16 7.65 3.81 4.68
CA THR A 16 7.45 2.76 3.67
C THR A 16 8.14 1.46 4.08
N ILE A 17 9.36 1.52 4.62
CA ILE A 17 10.05 0.33 5.16
C ILE A 17 9.28 -0.31 6.33
N ALA A 18 8.70 0.51 7.20
CA ALA A 18 7.96 -0.03 8.34
C ALA A 18 6.64 -0.70 7.90
N ILE A 19 5.95 -0.15 6.90
CA ILE A 19 4.74 -0.77 6.31
C ILE A 19 5.09 -2.10 5.62
N ASP A 20 6.19 -2.15 4.87
CA ASP A 20 6.65 -3.38 4.19
C ASP A 20 6.93 -4.55 5.17
N LYS A 21 7.31 -4.24 6.41
CA LYS A 21 7.54 -5.27 7.44
C LYS A 21 6.24 -5.83 8.03
N MET A 22 5.07 -5.30 7.69
CA MET A 22 3.80 -5.64 8.33
C MET A 22 3.50 -7.14 8.31
N ASP A 23 3.81 -7.82 7.21
CA ASP A 23 3.60 -9.27 7.07
C ASP A 23 4.52 -10.10 7.97
N LYS A 24 5.70 -9.56 8.33
CA LYS A 24 6.72 -10.27 9.11
C LYS A 24 6.59 -10.04 10.61
N ILE A 25 6.31 -8.81 11.03
CA ILE A 25 6.32 -8.42 12.45
C ILE A 25 4.92 -8.15 13.02
N GLY A 26 3.89 -8.10 12.17
CA GLY A 26 2.51 -7.83 12.55
C GLY A 26 2.19 -6.34 12.72
N ARG A 27 0.90 -6.00 12.57
CA ARG A 27 0.37 -4.63 12.59
C ARG A 27 0.73 -3.86 13.86
N ASP A 28 0.56 -4.46 15.04
CA ASP A 28 0.80 -3.79 16.32
C ASP A 28 2.27 -3.41 16.50
N SER A 29 3.18 -4.28 16.07
CA SER A 29 4.63 -4.04 16.09
C SER A 29 5.02 -2.91 15.13
N VAL A 30 4.44 -2.87 13.93
CA VAL A 30 4.66 -1.77 12.98
C VAL A 30 4.17 -0.43 13.55
N ILE A 31 2.98 -0.41 14.15
CA ILE A 31 2.43 0.80 14.78
C ILE A 31 3.34 1.26 15.91
N ALA A 32 3.83 0.35 16.76
CA ALA A 32 4.77 0.69 17.82
C ALA A 32 6.09 1.25 17.28
N GLU A 33 6.65 0.65 16.20
CA GLU A 33 7.87 1.16 15.55
C GLU A 33 7.64 2.56 14.99
N MET A 34 6.47 2.82 14.38
CA MET A 34 6.12 4.13 13.82
C MET A 34 5.89 5.19 14.89
N LEU A 35 5.17 4.85 15.96
CA LEU A 35 4.97 5.75 17.09
C LEU A 35 6.30 6.11 17.77
N SER A 36 7.21 5.13 17.92
CA SER A 36 8.55 5.36 18.49
C SER A 36 9.40 6.31 17.63
N LYS A 37 9.10 6.40 16.32
CA LYS A 37 9.75 7.27 15.34
C LYS A 37 9.01 8.61 15.11
N ASN A 38 8.10 8.99 16.01
CA ASN A 38 7.29 10.22 15.98
C ASN A 38 6.27 10.34 14.83
N PHE A 39 5.83 9.22 14.24
CA PHE A 39 4.73 9.23 13.25
C PHE A 39 3.37 9.33 13.96
N LYS A 40 2.93 10.55 14.26
CA LYS A 40 1.64 10.79 14.93
C LYS A 40 0.41 10.58 14.04
N CYS A 41 0.57 10.57 12.72
CA CYS A 41 -0.56 10.47 11.77
C CYS A 41 -0.88 9.04 11.34
N PHE A 42 -0.11 8.05 11.77
CA PHE A 42 -0.34 6.66 11.39
C PHE A 42 -1.49 6.10 12.22
N ARG A 43 -2.72 6.33 11.76
CA ARG A 43 -3.91 5.75 12.39
C ARG A 43 -3.89 4.26 12.10
N SER A 44 -3.97 3.48 13.17
CA SER A 44 -4.05 2.02 13.09
C SER A 44 -5.15 1.61 12.13
N SER A 45 -6.31 2.29 12.17
CA SER A 45 -7.53 1.95 11.45
C SER A 45 -7.33 1.77 9.94
N CYS A 46 -6.47 2.57 9.32
CA CYS A 46 -6.27 2.56 7.87
C CYS A 46 -5.91 1.19 7.29
N PHE A 47 -5.32 0.26 8.07
CA PHE A 47 -4.83 -1.04 7.57
C PHE A 47 -5.87 -2.17 7.77
N GLY A 48 -6.81 -2.34 6.84
CA GLY A 48 -7.78 -3.44 6.86
C GLY A 48 -7.61 -4.42 5.71
N PHE A 49 -8.04 -5.67 5.93
CA PHE A 49 -8.22 -6.68 4.87
C PHE A 49 -9.59 -6.58 4.19
N ASP A 50 -10.53 -5.86 4.83
CA ASP A 50 -11.86 -5.57 4.31
C ASP A 50 -11.76 -4.34 3.40
N VAL A 51 -11.81 -4.56 2.10
CA VAL A 51 -11.54 -3.54 1.07
C VAL A 51 -12.50 -2.35 1.20
N GLU A 52 -13.79 -2.60 1.37
CA GLU A 52 -14.81 -1.55 1.41
C GLU A 52 -14.63 -0.65 2.64
N LYS A 53 -14.49 -1.27 3.82
CA LYS A 53 -14.24 -0.52 5.07
C LYS A 53 -12.94 0.27 5.01
N THR A 54 -11.91 -0.34 4.45
CA THR A 54 -10.60 0.29 4.30
C THR A 54 -10.67 1.50 3.38
N LEU A 55 -11.34 1.39 2.23
CA LEU A 55 -11.48 2.50 1.30
C LEU A 55 -12.27 3.66 1.90
N ASP A 56 -13.33 3.39 2.65
CA ASP A 56 -14.10 4.45 3.31
C ASP A 56 -13.31 5.19 4.40
N GLU A 57 -12.49 4.46 5.16
CA GLU A 57 -11.57 5.09 6.11
C GLU A 57 -10.49 5.93 5.40
N LEU A 58 -9.94 5.43 4.29
CA LEU A 58 -8.97 6.15 3.48
C LEU A 58 -9.58 7.42 2.87
N LYS A 59 -10.84 7.40 2.43
CA LYS A 59 -11.55 8.59 1.95
C LYS A 59 -11.61 9.68 3.01
N GLY A 60 -11.92 9.31 4.25
CA GLY A 60 -11.91 10.23 5.39
C GLY A 60 -10.51 10.76 5.71
N ALA A 61 -9.50 9.89 5.70
CA ALA A 61 -8.12 10.26 5.99
C ALA A 61 -7.51 11.20 4.93
N PHE A 62 -7.86 11.00 3.66
CA PHE A 62 -7.35 11.77 2.52
C PHE A 62 -8.32 12.82 1.98
N ALA A 63 -9.35 13.21 2.74
CA ALA A 63 -10.35 14.19 2.31
C ALA A 63 -9.75 15.51 1.77
N ASN A 64 -8.61 15.94 2.32
CA ASN A 64 -7.92 17.18 1.94
C ASN A 64 -6.74 16.96 0.96
N SER A 65 -6.59 15.77 0.38
CA SER A 65 -5.48 15.42 -0.50
C SER A 65 -5.99 15.05 -1.89
N GLU A 66 -5.77 15.92 -2.88
CA GLU A 66 -6.16 15.66 -4.28
C GLU A 66 -5.54 14.35 -4.80
N THR A 67 -4.25 14.13 -4.54
CA THR A 67 -3.54 12.91 -4.92
C THR A 67 -4.10 11.68 -4.20
N GLY A 68 -4.46 11.80 -2.93
CA GLY A 68 -5.06 10.70 -2.16
C GLY A 68 -6.44 10.31 -2.70
N GLN A 69 -7.28 11.28 -3.03
CA GLN A 69 -8.59 11.04 -3.64
C GLN A 69 -8.49 10.39 -5.03
N LYS A 70 -7.53 10.83 -5.85
CA LYS A 70 -7.24 10.17 -7.14
C LYS A 70 -6.85 8.72 -6.96
N GLY A 71 -5.94 8.43 -6.03
CA GLY A 71 -5.51 7.05 -5.74
C GLY A 71 -6.66 6.15 -5.27
N ILE A 72 -7.54 6.65 -4.40
CA ILE A 72 -8.73 5.90 -3.96
C ILE A 72 -9.65 5.60 -5.13
N THR A 73 -9.93 6.60 -5.98
CA THR A 73 -10.77 6.44 -7.16
C THR A 73 -10.20 5.40 -8.13
N GLU A 74 -8.87 5.38 -8.32
CA GLU A 74 -8.21 4.36 -9.15
C GLU A 74 -8.41 2.95 -8.60
N VAL A 75 -8.26 2.76 -7.28
CA VAL A 75 -8.47 1.46 -6.65
C VAL A 75 -9.93 1.01 -6.79
N GLU A 76 -10.89 1.90 -6.57
CA GLU A 76 -12.32 1.60 -6.75
C GLU A 76 -12.64 1.16 -8.18
N ASN A 77 -12.07 1.85 -9.17
CA ASN A 77 -12.24 1.50 -10.58
C ASN A 77 -11.65 0.12 -10.89
N VAL A 78 -10.45 -0.19 -10.37
CA VAL A 78 -9.84 -1.52 -10.56
C VAL A 78 -10.71 -2.60 -9.94
N MET A 79 -11.17 -2.42 -8.70
CA MET A 79 -12.05 -3.38 -8.02
C MET A 79 -13.36 -3.58 -8.78
N ALA A 80 -13.98 -2.51 -9.28
CA ALA A 80 -15.21 -2.60 -10.08
C ALA A 80 -15.01 -3.36 -11.40
N LEU A 81 -13.85 -3.20 -12.06
CA LEU A 81 -13.54 -3.89 -13.31
C LEU A 81 -13.17 -5.37 -13.13
N THR A 82 -12.60 -5.71 -11.98
CA THR A 82 -12.02 -7.04 -11.71
C THR A 82 -12.89 -7.92 -10.82
N GLY A 83 -13.77 -7.35 -10.01
CA GLY A 83 -14.43 -8.02 -8.88
C GLY A 83 -15.21 -9.29 -9.22
N GLU A 84 -15.88 -9.36 -10.37
CA GLU A 84 -16.60 -10.57 -10.79
C GLU A 84 -15.71 -11.58 -11.53
N ASN A 85 -14.59 -11.13 -12.08
CA ASN A 85 -13.72 -11.95 -12.94
C ASN A 85 -12.48 -12.51 -12.21
N VAL A 86 -12.15 -11.98 -11.02
CA VAL A 86 -10.96 -12.34 -10.24
C VAL A 86 -11.38 -12.68 -8.80
N PRO A 87 -11.76 -13.94 -8.53
CA PRO A 87 -12.43 -14.33 -7.28
C PRO A 87 -11.58 -14.20 -6.00
N ASN A 88 -10.26 -14.03 -6.14
CA ASN A 88 -9.31 -13.94 -5.02
C ASN A 88 -8.56 -12.60 -4.97
N LEU A 89 -9.15 -11.54 -5.53
CA LEU A 89 -8.55 -10.22 -5.46
C LEU A 89 -8.72 -9.64 -4.05
N VAL A 90 -7.60 -9.37 -3.38
CA VAL A 90 -7.55 -8.75 -2.06
C VAL A 90 -6.85 -7.41 -2.16
N PHE A 91 -7.48 -6.35 -1.68
CA PHE A 91 -6.80 -5.07 -1.52
C PHE A 91 -5.84 -5.16 -0.33
N HIS A 92 -4.55 -4.98 -0.61
CA HIS A 92 -3.53 -4.85 0.41
C HIS A 92 -2.86 -3.50 0.28
N GLN A 93 -2.76 -2.78 1.40
CA GLN A 93 -1.89 -1.61 1.50
C GLN A 93 -0.44 -2.08 1.59
N SER A 94 0.14 -2.39 0.45
CA SER A 94 1.58 -2.61 0.31
C SER A 94 2.21 -1.36 -0.29
N VAL A 95 3.39 -1.00 0.18
CA VAL A 95 4.19 0.02 -0.50
C VAL A 95 5.13 -0.71 -1.45
N GLY A 96 4.93 -0.52 -2.76
CA GLY A 96 5.81 -1.08 -3.77
C GLY A 96 7.27 -0.78 -3.46
N SER A 97 8.11 -1.82 -3.54
CA SER A 97 9.54 -1.76 -3.21
C SER A 97 10.37 -0.86 -4.13
N SER A 98 9.74 -0.16 -5.09
CA SER A 98 10.43 0.68 -6.05
C SER A 98 9.69 1.98 -6.37
N ASN A 99 10.49 3.05 -6.46
CA ASN A 99 10.06 4.43 -6.71
C ASN A 99 9.54 4.69 -8.15
N TYR A 100 9.36 3.66 -8.98
CA TYR A 100 8.93 3.84 -10.38
C TYR A 100 7.43 3.64 -10.60
N TYR A 101 6.70 3.10 -9.64
CA TYR A 101 5.24 2.97 -9.77
C TYR A 101 4.55 4.31 -9.53
N THR A 102 3.59 4.62 -10.41
CA THR A 102 2.81 5.87 -10.37
C THR A 102 1.35 5.65 -10.01
N GLY A 103 0.88 4.40 -9.95
CA GLY A 103 -0.50 4.04 -9.64
C GLY A 103 -0.62 2.64 -9.02
N CYS A 104 -1.69 1.92 -9.34
CA CYS A 104 -1.98 0.59 -8.77
C CYS A 104 -0.84 -0.41 -8.99
N ILE A 105 -0.57 -1.20 -7.94
CA ILE A 105 0.42 -2.27 -7.88
C ILE A 105 -0.31 -3.58 -7.60
N PHE A 106 0.09 -4.64 -8.30
CA PHE A 106 -0.46 -5.97 -8.17
C PHE A 106 0.64 -6.94 -7.75
N GLU A 107 0.27 -7.84 -6.86
CA GLU A 107 1.14 -8.90 -6.38
C GLU A 107 0.38 -10.22 -6.42
N VAL A 108 1.03 -11.26 -6.93
CA VAL A 108 0.50 -12.62 -6.95
C VAL A 108 1.21 -13.40 -5.86
N VAL A 109 0.45 -13.81 -4.86
CA VAL A 109 0.92 -14.66 -3.77
C VAL A 109 0.27 -16.03 -3.84
N LEU A 110 0.94 -17.03 -3.28
CA LEU A 110 0.37 -18.36 -3.16
C LEU A 110 -0.80 -18.34 -2.17
N ASP A 111 -1.89 -19.01 -2.51
CA ASP A 111 -3.00 -19.19 -1.58
C ASP A 111 -2.58 -20.15 -0.45
N ALA A 112 -2.34 -19.60 0.73
CA ALA A 112 -1.93 -20.33 1.92
C ALA A 112 -3.02 -21.27 2.46
N VAL A 113 -4.29 -21.09 2.09
CA VAL A 113 -5.38 -22.00 2.45
C VAL A 113 -5.32 -23.27 1.59
N VAL A 114 -5.02 -23.11 0.29
CA VAL A 114 -4.92 -24.23 -0.65
C VAL A 114 -3.60 -24.99 -0.50
N TYR A 115 -2.51 -24.29 -0.16
CA TYR A 115 -1.15 -24.86 -0.06
C TYR A 115 -0.47 -24.52 1.27
N PRO A 116 -0.95 -25.04 2.42
CA PRO A 116 -0.49 -24.63 3.75
C PRO A 116 0.97 -24.97 4.06
N ASP A 117 1.51 -26.02 3.43
CA ASP A 117 2.89 -26.48 3.64
C ASP A 117 3.91 -25.72 2.77
N LEU A 118 3.46 -24.90 1.82
CA LEU A 118 4.32 -24.20 0.87
C LEU A 118 4.40 -22.71 1.21
N LYS A 119 5.41 -22.32 2.00
CA LYS A 119 5.72 -20.91 2.27
C LYS A 119 6.63 -20.36 1.16
N MET A 120 6.02 -19.87 0.09
CA MET A 120 6.69 -19.11 -0.96
C MET A 120 6.38 -17.62 -0.80
N GLY A 121 7.33 -16.76 -1.17
CA GLY A 121 7.08 -15.32 -1.30
C GLY A 121 6.26 -15.00 -2.56
N SER A 122 6.25 -13.73 -2.96
CA SER A 122 5.67 -13.26 -4.22
C SER A 122 6.04 -14.16 -5.41
N LEU A 123 5.04 -14.66 -6.14
CA LEU A 123 5.21 -15.44 -7.36
C LEU A 123 5.42 -14.54 -8.59
N GLY A 124 4.92 -13.32 -8.51
CA GLY A 124 5.01 -12.32 -9.56
C GLY A 124 4.33 -11.03 -9.13
N GLY A 125 4.72 -9.93 -9.76
CA GLY A 125 4.14 -8.64 -9.47
C GLY A 125 4.29 -7.70 -10.65
N GLY A 126 3.54 -6.62 -10.61
CA GLY A 126 3.55 -5.59 -11.63
C GLY A 126 2.74 -4.39 -11.18
N GLY A 127 2.63 -3.39 -12.04
CA GLY A 127 1.90 -2.19 -11.71
C GLY A 127 2.09 -1.11 -12.75
N ARG A 128 1.38 0.01 -12.56
CA ARG A 128 1.43 1.14 -13.47
C ARG A 128 2.65 2.02 -13.21
N TYR A 129 3.40 2.35 -14.27
CA TYR A 129 4.52 3.28 -14.26
C TYR A 129 4.45 4.19 -15.48
N ASP A 130 4.05 5.45 -15.31
CA ASP A 130 3.83 6.36 -16.44
C ASP A 130 5.14 6.92 -17.04
N ASP A 131 6.20 7.04 -16.24
CA ASP A 131 7.43 7.74 -16.64
C ASP A 131 8.60 6.83 -17.07
N LEU A 132 8.48 5.50 -16.97
CA LEU A 132 9.59 4.60 -17.32
C LEU A 132 9.94 4.67 -18.81
N ALA A 133 8.95 4.82 -19.68
CA ALA A 133 9.17 4.93 -21.13
C ALA A 133 9.85 6.25 -21.53
N ARG A 134 9.75 7.30 -20.69
CA ARG A 134 10.44 8.58 -20.94
C ARG A 134 11.94 8.52 -20.67
N LEU A 135 12.43 7.53 -19.94
CA LEU A 135 13.87 7.35 -19.68
C LEU A 135 14.60 6.65 -20.84
N LEU A 136 13.87 6.17 -21.84
CA LEU A 136 14.39 5.44 -23.01
C LEU A 136 14.44 6.28 -24.29
N VAL A 137 13.99 7.54 -24.24
CA VAL A 137 13.97 8.51 -25.35
C VAL A 137 14.80 9.73 -24.97
#